data_AF-A0A7T1ICK8-F1
#
_entry.id   AF-A0A7T1ICK8-F1
#
_cell.length_a   1.000
_cell.length_b   1.000
_cell.length_c   1.000
_cell.angle_alpha   90.00
_cell.angle_beta   90.00
_cell.angle_gamma   90.00
#
_symmetry.space_group_name_H-M   'P 1'
#
loop_
_entity.id
_entity.type
_entity.pdbx_description
1 polymer ?
#
loop_
_entity_poly.entity_id
_entity_poly.type
_entity_poly.pdbx_seq_one_letter_code
_entity_poly.pdbx_strand_id
1 'polypeptide(L)' 'MTLPDQLRNMRQSVDPDTGAILFRHPTLQGIPDLVVEADGYTMEFIGPTLLCLDIIDPGALGRLLAEPIKQQLPVGLGD' A
#
# COMPACT_ATOMS: atom_id res chain seq x y z
N MET A 1 7.11 11.78 2.03
CA MET A 1 7.72 10.45 1.88
C MET A 1 7.08 9.77 0.68
N THR A 2 7.84 9.15 -0.22
CA THR A 2 7.25 8.45 -1.39
C THR A 2 6.77 7.05 -1.00
N LEU A 3 5.88 6.44 -1.80
CA LEU A 3 5.42 5.06 -1.57
C LEU A 3 6.60 4.06 -1.48
N PRO A 4 7.59 4.06 -2.40
CA PRO A 4 8.78 3.22 -2.27
C PRO A 4 9.55 3.42 -0.95
N ASP A 5 9.63 4.66 -0.45
CA ASP A 5 10.30 4.93 0.83
C ASP A 5 9.52 4.36 2.02
N GLN A 6 8.19 4.35 1.96
CA GLN A 6 7.37 3.72 3.01
C GLN A 6 7.57 2.20 2.99
N LEU A 7 7.48 1.58 1.82
CA LEU A 7 7.60 0.12 1.65
C LEU A 7 8.92 -0.44 2.17
N ARG A 8 10.04 0.26 1.97
CA ARG A 8 11.36 -0.13 2.50
C ARG A 8 11.40 -0.27 4.02
N ASN A 9 10.52 0.44 4.73
CA ASN A 9 10.46 0.43 6.19
C ASN A 9 9.35 -0.49 6.73
N MET A 10 8.61 -1.17 5.85
CA MET A 10 7.53 -2.07 6.23
C MET A 10 8.03 -3.51 6.37
N ARG A 11 7.31 -4.29 7.18
CA ARG A 11 7.51 -5.74 7.26
C ARG A 11 6.84 -6.37 6.04
N GLN A 12 7.60 -7.13 5.27
CA GLN A 12 7.11 -7.88 4.13
C GLN A 12 6.92 -9.35 4.50
N SER A 13 5.79 -9.93 4.09
CA SER A 13 5.55 -11.37 4.08
C SER A 13 4.97 -11.79 2.73
N VAL A 14 5.21 -13.03 2.34
CA VAL A 14 4.65 -13.62 1.11
C VAL A 14 3.87 -14.86 1.51
N ASP A 15 2.63 -14.95 1.06
CA ASP A 15 1.81 -16.14 1.21
C ASP A 15 2.34 -17.25 0.29
N PRO A 16 2.72 -18.42 0.83
CA PRO A 16 3.39 -19.47 0.06
C PRO A 16 2.45 -20.22 -0.90
N ASP A 17 1.14 -20.16 -0.67
CA ASP A 17 0.14 -20.91 -1.44
C ASP A 17 -0.39 -20.09 -2.62
N THR A 18 -0.49 -18.78 -2.44
CA THR A 18 -1.07 -17.84 -3.42
C THR A 18 -0.05 -16.93 -4.08
N GLY A 19 1.13 -16.76 -3.47
CA GLY A 19 2.13 -15.78 -3.91
C GLY A 19 1.76 -14.33 -3.57
N ALA A 20 0.68 -14.10 -2.82
CA ALA A 20 0.28 -12.77 -2.38
C ALA A 20 1.36 -12.14 -1.49
N ILE A 21 1.59 -10.84 -1.65
CA ILE A 21 2.62 -10.10 -0.92
C ILE A 21 1.94 -9.09 0.01
N LEU A 22 2.23 -9.21 1.29
CA LEU A 22 1.73 -8.30 2.32
C LEU A 22 2.87 -7.43 2.85
N PHE A 23 2.71 -6.12 2.77
CA PHE A 23 3.52 -5.13 3.48
C PHE A 23 2.71 -4.57 4.63
N ARG A 24 3.22 -4.67 5.86
CA ARG A 24 2.57 -4.10 7.06
C ARG A 24 3.51 -3.16 7.79
N HIS A 25 2.99 -2.02 8.22
CA HIS A 25 3.75 -1.09 9.05
C HIS A 25 4.21 -1.80 10.35
N PRO A 26 5.48 -1.67 10.77
CA PRO A 26 6.05 -2.50 11.84
C PRO A 26 5.43 -2.24 13.22
N THR A 27 4.92 -1.03 13.45
CA THR A 27 4.45 -0.57 14.78
C THR A 27 3.12 0.15 14.76
N LEU A 28 2.60 0.51 13.58
CA LEU A 28 1.39 1.32 13.48
C LEU A 28 0.20 0.36 13.49
N GLN A 29 -0.79 0.68 14.31
CA GLN A 29 -2.01 -0.10 14.50
C GLN A 29 -3.17 0.87 14.61
N GLY A 30 -4.34 0.49 14.13
CA GLY A 30 -5.53 1.33 14.17
C GLY A 30 -6.49 0.99 13.04
N ILE A 31 -7.59 1.75 12.99
CA ILE A 31 -8.54 1.70 11.89
C ILE A 31 -8.01 2.64 10.81
N PRO A 32 -7.90 2.21 9.54
CA PRO A 32 -7.48 3.09 8.46
C PRO A 32 -8.49 4.20 8.21
N ASP A 33 -7.99 5.40 7.95
CA ASP A 33 -8.81 6.56 7.55
C ASP A 33 -9.19 6.47 6.06
N LEU A 34 -8.38 5.75 5.28
CA LEU A 34 -8.52 5.60 3.84
C LEU A 34 -8.10 4.19 3.41
N VAL A 35 -8.91 3.60 2.53
CA VAL A 35 -8.61 2.36 1.82
C VAL A 35 -8.68 2.62 0.32
N VAL A 36 -7.65 2.21 -0.41
CA VAL A 36 -7.57 2.29 -1.87
C VAL A 36 -7.51 0.88 -2.43
N GLU A 37 -8.56 0.47 -3.14
CA GLU A 37 -8.64 -0.82 -3.82
C GLU A 37 -8.40 -0.63 -5.30
N ALA A 38 -7.56 -1.48 -5.89
CA ALA A 38 -7.25 -1.48 -7.30
C ALA A 38 -7.09 -2.91 -7.81
N ASP A 39 -6.89 -3.05 -9.12
CA ASP A 39 -6.77 -4.37 -9.76
C ASP A 39 -5.49 -5.10 -9.32
N GLY A 40 -5.67 -5.96 -8.31
CA GLY A 40 -4.64 -6.83 -7.76
C GLY A 40 -3.95 -6.31 -6.50
N TYR A 41 -4.38 -5.19 -5.91
CA TYR A 41 -3.87 -4.74 -4.61
C TYR A 41 -4.85 -3.87 -3.80
N THR A 42 -4.63 -3.81 -2.49
CA THR A 42 -5.32 -2.92 -1.56
C THR A 42 -4.29 -2.15 -0.72
N MET A 43 -4.45 -0.84 -0.60
CA MET A 43 -3.66 0.02 0.29
C MET A 43 -4.52 0.61 1.40
N GLU A 44 -4.03 0.56 2.63
CA GLU A 44 -4.69 1.13 3.81
C GLU A 44 -3.79 2.22 4.40
N PHE A 45 -4.36 3.40 4.70
CA PHE A 45 -3.63 4.55 5.23
C PHE A 45 -4.22 5.04 6.56
N ILE A 46 -3.35 5.53 7.43
CA ILE A 46 -3.70 6.39 8.58
C ILE A 46 -3.00 7.73 8.35
N GLY A 47 -3.80 8.78 8.14
CA GLY A 47 -3.32 10.03 7.56
C GLY A 47 -2.47 9.79 6.30
N PRO A 48 -1.25 10.34 6.20
CA PRO A 48 -0.37 10.14 5.05
C PRO A 48 0.50 8.86 5.13
N THR A 49 0.35 8.05 6.18
CA THR A 49 1.21 6.89 6.44
C THR A 49 0.53 5.61 5.97
N LEU A 50 1.24 4.81 5.18
CA LEU A 50 0.78 3.50 4.74
C LEU A 50 0.80 2.53 5.93
N LEU A 51 -0.39 2.07 6.31
CA LEU A 51 -0.59 1.06 7.34
C LEU A 51 -0.34 -0.34 6.77
N CYS A 52 -0.93 -0.62 5.62
CA CYS A 52 -0.94 -1.93 4.99
C CYS A 52 -0.96 -1.79 3.47
N LEU A 53 -0.22 -2.64 2.75
CA LEU A 53 -0.39 -2.88 1.33
C LEU A 53 -0.48 -4.39 1.14
N ASP A 54 -1.62 -4.85 0.64
CA ASP A 54 -1.87 -6.24 0.29
C ASP A 54 -1.88 -6.39 -1.23
N ILE A 55 -1.02 -7.24 -1.78
CA ILE A 55 -0.84 -7.47 -3.21
C ILE A 55 -1.28 -8.89 -3.52
N ILE A 56 -2.44 -9.00 -4.14
CA ILE A 56 -3.09 -10.28 -4.44
C ILE A 56 -2.59 -10.83 -5.79
N ASP A 57 -2.29 -9.94 -6.74
CA ASP A 57 -1.67 -10.28 -8.03
C ASP A 57 -0.21 -9.77 -8.03
N PRO A 58 0.80 -10.65 -8.11
CA PRO A 58 2.21 -10.24 -8.22
C PRO A 58 2.49 -9.28 -9.38
N GLY A 59 1.72 -9.38 -10.47
CA GLY A 59 1.78 -8.45 -11.61
C GLY A 59 1.33 -7.02 -11.27
N ALA A 60 0.50 -6.86 -10.24
CA ALA A 60 0.00 -5.58 -9.78
C ALA A 60 1.07 -4.72 -9.10
N LEU A 61 2.07 -5.33 -8.46
CA LEU A 61 3.20 -4.59 -7.86
C LEU A 61 3.99 -3.82 -8.93
N GLY A 62 4.24 -4.45 -10.09
CA GLY A 62 4.93 -3.80 -11.20
C GLY A 62 4.15 -2.60 -11.73
N ARG A 63 2.82 -2.74 -11.86
CA ARG A 63 1.92 -1.65 -12.28
C ARG A 63 1.90 -0.52 -11.25
N LEU A 64 1.72 -0.84 -9.97
CA LEU A 64 1.74 0.10 -8.85
C LEU A 64 3.03 0.94 -8.82
N LEU A 65 4.19 0.31 -9.04
CA LEU A 65 5.48 1.01 -9.04
C LEU A 65 5.74 1.81 -10.33
N ALA A 66 5.10 1.44 -11.44
CA ALA A 66 5.21 2.14 -12.72
C ALA A 66 4.26 3.36 -12.82
N GLU A 67 3.20 3.39 -12.03
CA GLU A 67 2.27 4.52 -12.00
C GLU A 67 2.92 5.75 -11.33
N PRO A 68 2.79 6.95 -11.90
CA PRO A 68 3.20 8.17 -11.22
C PRO A 68 2.33 8.34 -9.96
N ILE A 69 2.92 8.05 -8.80
CA ILE A 69 2.37 8.09 -7.42
C ILE A 69 1.42 9.29 -7.14
N LYS A 70 1.55 10.39 -7.90
CA LYS A 70 0.68 11.57 -7.85
C LYS A 70 -0.80 11.30 -8.15
N GLN A 71 -1.18 10.17 -8.75
CA GLN A 71 -2.59 9.84 -9.02
C GLN A 71 -3.23 8.90 -8.00
N GLN A 72 -2.47 8.34 -7.04
CA GLN A 72 -2.96 7.33 -6.11
C GLN A 72 -3.12 7.81 -4.66
N LEU A 73 -2.68 9.03 -4.35
CA LEU A 73 -3.09 9.70 -3.12
C LEU A 73 -4.39 10.42 -3.41
N PRO A 74 -5.45 10.29 -2.59
CA PRO A 74 -6.57 11.20 -2.71
C PRO A 74 -6.03 12.62 -2.51
N VAL A 75 -6.05 13.39 -3.59
CA VAL A 75 -6.15 14.85 -3.51
C VAL A 75 -7.49 15.11 -2.83
N GLY A 76 -7.46 15.27 -1.51
CA GLY A 76 -8.68 15.30 -0.71
C GLY A 76 -8.48 15.73 0.74
N LEU A 77 -7.61 16.71 0.97
CA LEU A 77 -7.76 17.67 2.08
C LEU A 77 -7.39 19.05 1.53
N GLY A 78 -8.25 19.57 0.65
CA GLY A 78 -8.49 21.01 0.51
C GLY A 78 -9.97 21.20 0.86
N ASP A 79 -10.39 22.14 1.70
CA ASP A 79 -9.75 23.32 2.29
C ASP A 79 -9.69 23.26 3.83
#